data_AF-A0A348UWU1-F1
#
_entry.id   AF-A0A348UWU1-F1
#
_cell.length_a   1.000
_cell.length_b   1.000
_cell.length_c   1.000
_cell.angle_alpha   90.00
_cell.angle_beta   90.00
_cell.angle_gamma   90.00
#
_symmetry.space_group_name_H-M   'P 1'
#
loop_
_entity.id
_entity.type
_entity.pdbx_description
1 polymer ?
#
loop_
_entity_poly.entity_id
_entity_poly.type
_entity_poly.pdbx_seq_one_letter_code
_entity_poly.pdbx_strand_id
1 'polypeptide(L)'
;MPGFWRNKSVFVTGHTGFKGSWLSLWLQRLEAKVHGYALEPPTEPSLFETARVEEGMQSVFGDIRELTTLQLAMQKARPDIAFHLAAQPLVRSSYST
;
A
#
# COMPACT_ATOMS: atom_id res chain seq x y z
N MET A 1 -23.08 -8.32 10.46
CA MET A 1 -21.75 -7.79 10.84
C MET A 1 -21.60 -6.40 10.25
N PRO A 2 -20.98 -5.42 10.93
CA PRO A 2 -20.94 -4.06 10.41
C PRO A 2 -20.06 -4.01 9.15
N GLY A 3 -20.66 -3.66 8.01
CA GLY A 3 -19.97 -3.51 6.73
C GLY A 3 -19.19 -2.19 6.61
N PHE A 4 -18.50 -1.77 7.68
CA PHE A 4 -17.82 -0.46 7.75
C PHE A 4 -16.84 -0.26 6.59
N TRP A 5 -16.04 -1.29 6.29
CA TRP A 5 -15.01 -1.28 5.26
C TRP A 5 -15.55 -1.40 3.84
N ARG A 6 -16.77 -1.94 3.70
CA ARG A 6 -17.38 -2.18 2.41
C ARG A 6 -17.45 -0.88 1.61
N ASN A 7 -16.90 -0.90 0.41
CA ASN A 7 -16.81 0.23 -0.52
C ASN A 7 -16.02 1.45 -0.04
N LYS A 8 -15.37 1.41 1.13
CA LYS A 8 -14.47 2.50 1.57
C LYS A 8 -13.28 2.57 0.62
N SER A 9 -12.93 3.78 0.18
CA SER A 9 -11.67 4.01 -0.51
C SER A 9 -10.56 4.08 0.52
N VAL A 10 -9.59 3.15 0.44
CA VAL A 10 -8.48 3.05 1.39
C VAL A 10 -7.16 3.20 0.64
N PHE A 11 -6.36 4.19 1.03
CA PHE A 11 -5.03 4.44 0.46
C PHE A 11 -3.93 3.90 1.39
N VAL A 12 -3.06 3.04 0.87
CA VAL A 12 -2.01 2.36 1.65
C VAL A 12 -0.65 2.68 1.04
N THR A 13 0.20 3.44 1.74
CA THR A 13 1.60 3.53 1.33
C THR A 13 2.36 2.30 1.82
N GLY A 14 3.28 1.77 1.01
CA GLY A 14 4.09 0.61 1.40
C GLY A 14 3.35 -0.72 1.29
N HIS A 15 2.35 -0.84 0.41
CA HIS A 15 1.54 -2.05 0.21
C HIS A 15 2.35 -3.25 -0.32
N THR A 16 3.51 -3.02 -0.94
CA THR A 16 4.43 -4.06 -1.44
C THR A 16 5.31 -4.68 -0.34
N GLY A 17 5.37 -4.07 0.85
CA GLY A 17 6.07 -4.62 2.00
C GLY A 17 5.24 -5.64 2.79
N PHE A 18 5.88 -6.36 3.72
CA PHE A 18 5.24 -7.46 4.47
C PHE A 18 3.92 -7.05 5.18
N LYS A 19 3.93 -5.99 5.99
CA LYS A 19 2.74 -5.50 6.69
C LYS A 19 1.69 -4.94 5.73
N GLY A 20 2.14 -4.20 4.72
CA GLY A 20 1.27 -3.59 3.72
C GLY A 20 0.52 -4.64 2.91
N SER A 21 1.20 -5.72 2.51
CA SER A 21 0.61 -6.82 1.76
C SER A 21 -0.49 -7.53 2.53
N TRP A 22 -0.25 -7.89 3.81
CA TRP A 22 -1.27 -8.47 4.67
C TRP A 22 -2.47 -7.54 4.88
N LEU A 23 -2.21 -6.26 5.16
CA LEU A 23 -3.26 -5.27 5.34
C LEU A 23 -4.13 -5.12 4.08
N SER A 24 -3.48 -5.03 2.91
CA SER A 24 -4.18 -4.92 1.63
C SER A 24 -5.06 -6.14 1.36
N LEU A 25 -4.56 -7.37 1.55
CA LEU A 25 -5.37 -8.59 1.40
C LEU A 25 -6.57 -8.60 2.35
N TRP A 26 -6.36 -8.17 3.59
CA TRP A 26 -7.42 -8.12 4.58
C TRP A 26 -8.51 -7.11 4.20
N LEU A 27 -8.12 -5.90 3.77
CA LEU A 27 -9.03 -4.87 3.30
C LEU A 27 -9.80 -5.30 2.05
N GLN A 28 -9.15 -5.97 1.10
CA GLN A 28 -9.80 -6.54 -0.09
C GLN A 28 -10.86 -7.57 0.30
N ARG A 29 -10.55 -8.47 1.24
CA ARG A 29 -11.51 -9.46 1.76
C ARG A 29 -12.69 -8.83 2.50
N LEU A 30 -12.53 -7.61 3.00
CA LEU A 30 -13.58 -6.80 3.62
C LEU A 30 -14.31 -5.90 2.61
N GLU A 31 -14.10 -6.11 1.31
CA GLU A 31 -14.72 -5.37 0.20
C GLU A 31 -14.38 -3.87 0.18
N ALA A 32 -13.23 -3.47 0.73
CA ALA A 32 -12.70 -2.12 0.58
C ALA A 32 -12.08 -1.92 -0.81
N LYS A 33 -12.11 -0.68 -1.32
CA LYS A 33 -11.44 -0.28 -2.56
C LYS A 33 -10.02 0.16 -2.23
N VAL A 34 -9.07 -0.75 -2.32
CA VAL A 34 -7.69 -0.52 -1.90
C VAL A 34 -6.87 0.13 -3.02
N HIS A 35 -6.11 1.15 -2.67
CA HIS A 35 -5.18 1.87 -3.54
C HIS A 35 -3.80 1.87 -2.88
N GLY A 36 -2.82 1.27 -3.53
CA GLY A 36 -1.46 1.12 -3.04
C GLY A 36 -0.50 2.11 -3.69
N TYR A 37 0.44 2.62 -2.91
CA TYR A 37 1.55 3.44 -3.41
C TYR A 37 2.86 3.06 -2.71
N ALA A 38 3.81 2.47 -3.42
CA ALA A 38 5.05 2.00 -2.84
C ALA A 38 6.15 1.85 -3.89
N LEU A 39 7.40 1.66 -3.47
CA LEU A 39 8.43 1.11 -4.35
C LEU A 39 8.10 -0.36 -4.71
N GLU A 40 8.83 -0.93 -5.66
CA GLU A 40 8.76 -2.37 -5.96
C GLU A 40 8.99 -3.23 -4.69
N PRO A 41 8.50 -4.49 -4.68
CA PRO A 41 8.67 -5.37 -3.53
C PRO A 41 10.15 -5.48 -3.09
N PRO A 42 10.45 -5.40 -1.78
CA PRO A 42 11.82 -5.24 -1.31
C PRO A 42 12.63 -6.55 -1.26
N THR A 43 12.03 -7.70 -1.57
CA THR A 43 12.65 -9.03 -1.42
C THR A 43 12.14 -10.00 -2.48
N GLU A 44 12.93 -11.03 -2.81
CA GLU A 44 12.49 -12.19 -3.59
C GLU A 44 12.73 -13.48 -2.79
N PRO A 45 11.70 -14.30 -2.54
CA PRO A 45 10.29 -14.04 -2.84
C PRO A 45 9.71 -12.90 -1.98
N SER A 46 8.68 -12.23 -2.49
CA SER A 46 7.88 -11.26 -1.73
C SER A 46 6.49 -11.82 -1.40
N LEU A 47 5.91 -11.39 -0.27
CA LEU A 47 4.50 -11.69 0.03
C LEU A 47 3.57 -11.07 -1.04
N PHE A 48 3.94 -9.88 -1.53
CA PHE A 48 3.19 -9.16 -2.56
C PHE A 48 2.97 -10.02 -3.81
N GLU A 49 4.03 -10.64 -4.33
CA GLU A 49 3.95 -11.49 -5.52
C GLU A 49 3.36 -12.87 -5.22
N THR A 50 3.86 -13.54 -4.17
CA THR A 50 3.45 -14.93 -3.85
C THR A 50 1.96 -15.04 -3.53
N ALA A 51 1.38 -14.02 -2.89
CA ALA A 51 -0.05 -13.96 -2.59
C ALA A 51 -0.86 -13.19 -3.63
N ARG A 52 -0.25 -12.77 -4.76
CA ARG A 52 -0.88 -12.01 -5.85
C ARG A 52 -1.66 -10.79 -5.33
N VAL A 53 -1.05 -10.03 -4.42
CA VAL A 53 -1.71 -8.95 -3.66
C VAL A 53 -2.25 -7.85 -4.57
N GLU A 54 -1.60 -7.61 -5.71
CA GLU A 54 -2.05 -6.67 -6.73
C GLU A 54 -3.46 -6.99 -7.27
N GLU A 55 -3.86 -8.26 -7.23
CA GLU A 55 -5.15 -8.71 -7.75
C GLU A 55 -6.29 -8.33 -6.82
N GLY A 56 -7.04 -7.31 -7.23
CA GLY A 56 -8.18 -6.78 -6.47
C GLY A 56 -7.93 -5.40 -5.86
N MET A 57 -6.79 -4.77 -6.16
CA MET A 57 -6.49 -3.39 -5.78
C MET A 57 -5.91 -2.58 -6.94
N GLN A 58 -5.84 -1.26 -6.79
CA GLN A 58 -5.02 -0.43 -7.66
C GLN A 58 -3.62 -0.33 -7.07
N SER A 59 -2.62 -0.88 -7.75
CA SER A 59 -1.21 -0.80 -7.35
C SER A 59 -0.50 0.27 -8.16
N VAL A 60 0.15 1.23 -7.49
CA VAL A 60 1.01 2.22 -8.14
C VAL A 60 2.41 2.09 -7.56
N PHE A 61 3.40 1.92 -8.44
CA PHE A 61 4.79 2.00 -8.05
C PHE A 61 5.26 3.46 -8.06
N GLY A 62 5.84 3.91 -6.96
CA GLY A 62 6.30 5.29 -6.80
C GLY A 62 6.97 5.52 -5.44
N ASP A 63 7.79 6.57 -5.39
CA ASP A 63 8.52 6.96 -4.19
C ASP A 63 7.76 8.04 -3.41
N ILE A 64 7.54 7.81 -2.11
CA ILE A 64 6.83 8.76 -1.25
C ILE A 64 7.55 10.11 -1.10
N ARG A 65 8.84 10.19 -1.47
CA ARG A 65 9.62 11.43 -1.54
C ARG A 65 9.20 12.31 -2.73
N GLU A 66 8.61 11.72 -3.76
CA GLU A 66 8.15 12.42 -4.97
C GLU A 66 6.73 12.98 -4.78
N LEU A 67 6.65 14.13 -4.11
CA LEU A 67 5.40 14.77 -3.68
C LEU A 67 4.33 14.84 -4.77
N THR A 68 4.70 15.28 -5.98
CA THR A 68 3.74 15.45 -7.08
C THR A 68 3.06 14.14 -7.46
N THR A 69 3.82 13.05 -7.56
CA THR A 69 3.25 11.75 -7.95
C THR A 69 2.41 11.13 -6.84
N LEU A 70 2.84 11.30 -5.58
CA LEU A 70 2.08 10.90 -4.41
C LEU A 70 0.75 11.64 -4.31
N GLN A 71 0.75 12.97 -4.53
CA GLN A 71 -0.45 13.79 -4.56
C GLN A 71 -1.42 13.35 -5.64
N LEU A 72 -0.94 13.12 -6.87
CA LEU A 72 -1.77 12.64 -7.98
C LEU A 72 -2.39 11.27 -7.67
N ALA A 73 -1.63 10.34 -7.10
CA ALA A 73 -2.14 9.03 -6.72
C ALA A 73 -3.21 9.13 -5.62
N MET A 74 -2.98 9.96 -4.59
CA MET A 74 -3.94 10.16 -3.50
C MET A 74 -5.21 10.89 -3.97
N GLN A 75 -5.07 11.90 -4.83
CA GLN A 75 -6.20 12.61 -5.44
C GLN A 75 -7.04 11.68 -6.33
N LYS A 76 -6.41 10.81 -7.11
CA LYS A 76 -7.10 9.80 -7.91
C LYS A 76 -7.86 8.81 -7.03
N ALA A 77 -7.26 8.37 -5.93
CA ALA A 77 -7.87 7.43 -5.00
C ALA A 77 -9.04 8.01 -4.21
N ARG A 78 -9.03 9.32 -3.91
CA ARG A 78 -10.02 10.01 -3.05
C ARG A 78 -10.32 9.19 -1.77
N PRO A 79 -9.31 8.88 -0.94
CA PRO A 79 -9.48 7.95 0.17
C PRO A 79 -10.38 8.51 1.26
N ASP A 80 -11.23 7.65 1.82
CA ASP A 80 -11.90 7.87 3.09
C ASP A 80 -10.92 7.66 4.26
N ILE A 81 -9.96 6.75 4.07
CA ILE A 81 -9.00 6.29 5.09
C ILE A 81 -7.62 6.14 4.45
N ALA A 82 -6.58 6.57 5.15
CA ALA A 82 -5.19 6.37 4.72
C ALA A 82 -4.37 5.62 5.78
N PHE A 83 -3.59 4.63 5.35
CA PHE A 83 -2.58 3.94 6.14
C PHE A 83 -1.20 4.26 5.55
N HIS A 84 -0.35 4.95 6.32
CA HIS A 84 1.02 5.26 5.88
C HIS A 84 2.00 4.25 6.47
N LEU A 85 2.45 3.28 5.67
CA LEU A 85 3.38 2.22 6.09
C LEU A 85 4.70 2.22 5.31
N ALA A 86 4.81 3.00 4.23
CA ALA A 86 6.06 3.19 3.50
C ALA A 86 7.10 3.86 4.41
N ALA A 87 8.23 3.20 4.59
CA ALA A 87 9.36 3.71 5.36
C ALA A 87 10.63 2.95 4.94
N GLN A 88 11.78 3.46 5.37
CA GLN A 88 12.98 2.65 5.50
C GLN A 88 12.87 1.95 6.88
N PRO A 89 12.66 0.61 6.94
CA PRO A 89 12.39 -0.06 8.22
C PRO A 89 13.65 -0.62 8.91
N LEU A 90 14.79 -0.66 8.22
CA LEU A 90 16.03 -1.23 8.71
C LEU A 90 16.92 -0.14 9.32
N VAL A 91 16.94 -0.08 10.65
CA VAL A 91 17.69 0.91 11.44
C VAL A 91 19.12 1.15 10.95
N ARG A 92 19.88 0.10 10.58
CA ARG A 92 21.26 0.29 10.10
C ARG A 92 21.31 1.05 8.77
N SER A 93 20.45 0.67 7.84
CA SER A 93 20.40 1.27 6.50
C SER A 93 19.64 2.60 6.47
N SER A 94 19.06 3.07 7.58
CA SER A 94 18.52 4.44 7.66
C SER A 94 19.60 5.49 7.91
N TYR A 95 20.81 5.10 8.34
CA TYR A 95 21.94 6.00 8.59
C TYR A 95 22.92 6.11 7.42
N SER A 96 22.75 5.32 6.36
CA SER A 96 23.54 5.46 5.14
C SER A 96 23.07 6.68 4.35
N THR A 97 23.85 7.76 4.40
CA THR A 97 23.77 8.94 3.52
C THR A 97 24.43 8.70 2.18
#